data_AF-A0A2E8DP49-F1
#
_entry.id   AF-A0A2E8DP49-F1
#
_cell.length_a   1.000
_cell.length_b   1.000
_cell.length_c   1.000
_cell.angle_alpha   90.00
_cell.angle_beta   90.00
_cell.angle_gamma   90.00
#
_symmetry.space_group_name_H-M   'P 1'
#
loop_
_entity.id
_entity.type
_entity.pdbx_description
1 polymer ?
#
loop_
_entity_poly.entity_id
_entity_poly.type
_entity_poly.pdbx_seq_one_letter_code
_entity_poly.pdbx_strand_id
1 'polypeptide(L)'
;MYQRGDSNHWIAILLMACSLLFMVGCGDDEEDEEDAEVAIEVPTAYTFDSRFIEGESSVSYSGQTVRNLLWQDLKIKTDSVGKSGAQALTANDFNALYDHKDASNMKTLTTAGGTPLVADAYSKISTGKNLKGKISADPVIGYGKPADALVQEWFQTIAENCKDSSKLGTAAAYTDENGVDLSQMINKVLVGAVHYYQSTGVYLNGILEQENSKQYKDDPAKTYTAMEHKWDEAFGYFGAARDYLSYSDAQLAGKTPAEFSRDSNGDGKIDFKSEYNFGLSRNAGKRDKGGSGTDLTKDIFQAFVTGRAIIAGEGDINQVAAQREIAAAGMEKVLAATVVHYINDTLADMSKLGTADENKKDLNKHWAEMKGFTVALQYSPFKKVTDGNLAELHGIMGKSPSYAKPGSAEYDQTVANYKRAKQVLQVACGFSAENVAKW
;
A
#
# COMPACT_ATOMS: atom_id res chain seq x y z
N MET A 1 1.39 -51.51 40.93
CA MET A 1 0.10 -50.79 40.92
C MET A 1 0.36 -49.44 40.28
N TYR A 2 0.07 -49.26 38.98
CA TYR A 2 -1.18 -48.64 38.47
C TYR A 2 -1.49 -47.33 39.22
N GLN A 3 -1.62 -46.12 38.64
CA GLN A 3 -2.02 -45.75 37.28
C GLN A 3 -1.80 -44.21 37.09
N ARG A 4 -1.20 -43.81 35.96
CA ARG A 4 -1.60 -42.77 34.97
C ARG A 4 -2.39 -41.51 35.39
N GLY A 5 -1.96 -40.36 34.85
CA GLY A 5 -2.76 -39.13 34.79
C GLY A 5 -2.10 -38.02 33.95
N ASP A 6 -1.97 -38.23 32.64
CA ASP A 6 -1.72 -37.17 31.66
C ASP A 6 -2.93 -36.24 31.57
N SER A 7 -2.72 -34.93 31.43
CA SER A 7 -3.72 -34.03 30.83
C SER A 7 -3.04 -32.91 30.03
N ASN A 8 -2.69 -33.24 28.79
CA ASN A 8 -2.46 -32.26 27.73
C ASN A 8 -3.75 -31.45 27.52
N HIS A 9 -3.74 -30.18 27.91
CA HIS A 9 -4.80 -29.24 27.57
C HIS A 9 -4.52 -28.67 26.18
N TRP A 10 -5.13 -29.26 25.17
CA TRP A 10 -5.28 -28.63 23.87
C TRP A 10 -6.44 -27.64 23.99
N ILE A 11 -6.14 -26.35 24.03
CA ILE A 11 -7.15 -25.30 23.83
C ILE A 11 -7.36 -25.23 22.32
N ALA A 12 -8.40 -25.91 21.83
CA ALA A 12 -8.94 -25.65 20.51
C ALA A 12 -9.67 -24.30 20.58
N ILE A 13 -9.07 -23.25 20.00
CA ILE A 13 -9.76 -21.98 19.77
C ILE A 13 -10.76 -22.23 18.63
N LEU A 14 -12.04 -22.30 18.97
CA LEU A 14 -13.13 -22.37 18.00
C LEU A 14 -13.27 -20.98 17.36
N LEU A 15 -12.67 -20.79 16.18
CA LEU A 15 -12.97 -19.67 15.30
C LEU A 15 -14.38 -19.91 14.73
N MET A 16 -15.39 -19.25 15.30
CA MET A 16 -16.73 -19.20 14.72
C MET A 16 -16.68 -18.25 13.52
N ALA A 17 -16.25 -18.76 12.37
CA ALA A 17 -16.23 -18.03 11.11
C ALA A 17 -17.69 -17.88 10.63
N CYS A 18 -18.25 -16.66 10.74
CA CYS A 18 -19.48 -16.33 10.03
C CYS A 18 -19.08 -16.01 8.58
N SER A 19 -19.16 -16.98 7.70
CA SER A 19 -18.98 -16.77 6.26
C SER A 19 -20.16 -16.02 5.66
N LEU A 20 -19.89 -15.23 4.63
CA LEU A 20 -20.92 -14.59 3.81
C LEU A 20 -21.20 -15.51 2.62
N LEU A 21 -22.47 -15.89 2.42
CA LEU A 21 -22.91 -16.62 1.23
C LEU A 21 -23.19 -15.60 0.12
N PHE A 22 -22.49 -15.72 -1.00
CA PHE A 22 -22.83 -15.01 -2.24
C PHE A 22 -23.48 -16.00 -3.21
N MET A 23 -24.66 -15.63 -3.72
CA MET A 23 -25.39 -16.42 -4.71
C MET A 23 -24.90 -16.01 -6.10
N VAL A 24 -24.51 -16.99 -6.91
CA VAL A 24 -24.05 -16.81 -8.29
C VAL A 24 -25.15 -17.34 -9.20
N GLY A 25 -25.80 -16.45 -9.96
CA GLY A 25 -26.74 -16.85 -11.00
C GLY A 25 -26.00 -17.12 -12.31
N CYS A 26 -26.05 -18.35 -12.80
CA CYS A 26 -25.72 -18.66 -14.19
C CYS A 26 -26.93 -18.30 -15.06
N GLY A 27 -26.67 -17.60 -16.16
CA GLY A 27 -27.69 -17.36 -17.17
C GLY A 27 -27.10 -17.67 -18.54
N ASP A 28 -27.62 -18.73 -19.16
CA ASP A 28 -27.98 -18.70 -20.57
C ASP A 28 -29.04 -19.79 -20.82
N ASP A 29 -30.19 -19.36 -21.34
CA ASP A 29 -31.31 -20.23 -21.68
C ASP A 29 -30.95 -21.13 -22.88
N GLU A 30 -31.05 -22.45 -22.71
CA GLU A 30 -32.04 -23.28 -23.41
C GLU A 30 -32.08 -24.72 -22.84
N GLU A 31 -33.25 -25.07 -22.31
CA GLU A 31 -33.82 -26.39 -21.97
C GLU A 31 -33.26 -27.19 -20.77
N ASP A 32 -34.00 -27.06 -19.65
CA ASP A 32 -34.29 -28.05 -18.60
C ASP A 32 -33.11 -28.79 -17.90
N GLU A 33 -32.29 -28.06 -17.13
CA GLU A 33 -31.85 -28.46 -15.79
C GLU A 33 -31.90 -27.20 -14.90
N GLU A 34 -32.53 -27.28 -13.71
CA GLU A 34 -32.43 -26.20 -12.71
C GLU A 34 -30.95 -26.03 -12.37
N ASP A 35 -30.30 -25.01 -12.98
CA ASP A 35 -28.90 -24.66 -12.73
C ASP A 35 -28.77 -24.37 -11.22
N ALA A 36 -28.22 -25.33 -10.49
CA ALA A 36 -28.10 -25.22 -9.04
C ALA A 36 -27.20 -24.01 -8.73
N GLU A 37 -27.78 -22.96 -8.13
CA GLU A 37 -27.03 -21.83 -7.60
C GLU A 37 -25.89 -22.34 -6.70
N VAL A 38 -24.65 -22.33 -7.19
CA VAL A 38 -23.49 -22.70 -6.39
C VAL A 38 -23.21 -21.53 -5.46
N ALA A 39 -23.67 -21.64 -4.22
CA ALA A 39 -23.35 -20.69 -3.18
C ALA A 39 -21.84 -20.71 -2.91
N ILE A 40 -21.14 -19.61 -3.20
CA ILE A 40 -19.72 -19.47 -2.92
C ILE A 40 -19.57 -18.95 -1.49
N GLU A 41 -18.90 -19.74 -0.66
CA GLU A 41 -18.57 -19.35 0.71
C GLU A 41 -17.41 -18.35 0.69
N VAL A 42 -17.65 -17.13 1.18
CA VAL A 42 -16.62 -16.11 1.29
C VAL A 42 -16.07 -16.11 2.72
N PRO A 43 -14.77 -16.42 2.92
CA PRO A 43 -14.18 -16.44 4.25
C PRO A 43 -14.08 -15.01 4.81
N THR A 44 -13.94 -14.88 6.13
CA THR A 44 -13.74 -13.57 6.79
C THR A 44 -12.28 -13.14 6.83
N ALA A 45 -11.36 -14.06 6.53
CA ALA A 45 -9.93 -13.83 6.44
C ALA A 45 -9.43 -14.23 5.04
N TYR A 46 -8.27 -13.71 4.63
CA TYR A 46 -7.61 -14.05 3.39
C TYR A 46 -6.87 -15.38 3.52
N THR A 47 -7.64 -16.45 3.67
CA THR A 47 -7.17 -17.82 3.87
C THR A 47 -7.91 -18.73 2.90
N PHE A 48 -7.15 -19.45 2.08
CA PHE A 48 -7.66 -20.34 1.04
C PHE A 48 -6.85 -21.63 1.03
N ASP A 49 -7.56 -22.74 1.04
CA ASP A 49 -7.00 -24.08 0.89
C ASP A 49 -6.71 -24.36 -0.58
N SER A 50 -5.82 -25.31 -0.82
CA SER A 50 -5.47 -25.80 -2.15
C SER A 50 -6.50 -26.80 -2.64
N ARG A 51 -6.99 -26.60 -3.87
CA ARG A 51 -7.81 -27.61 -4.58
C ARG A 51 -7.00 -28.82 -5.05
N PHE A 52 -5.67 -28.70 -5.07
CA PHE A 52 -4.78 -29.69 -5.70
C PHE A 52 -3.99 -30.53 -4.69
N ILE A 53 -3.79 -30.01 -3.47
CA ILE A 53 -2.96 -30.65 -2.44
C ILE A 53 -3.67 -30.47 -1.10
N GLU A 54 -4.24 -31.56 -0.58
CA GLU A 54 -5.01 -31.57 0.66
C GLU A 54 -4.16 -31.07 1.85
N GLY A 55 -4.75 -30.20 2.67
CA GLY A 55 -4.12 -29.65 3.88
C GLY A 55 -3.12 -28.52 3.64
N GLU A 56 -2.86 -28.14 2.38
CA GLU A 56 -1.96 -27.05 2.03
C GLU A 56 -2.73 -25.77 1.66
N SER A 57 -2.13 -24.61 1.91
CA SER A 57 -2.70 -23.33 1.47
C SER A 57 -2.38 -23.04 0.00
N SER A 58 -3.35 -22.50 -0.72
CA SER A 58 -3.15 -21.95 -2.07
C SER A 58 -2.64 -20.50 -2.08
N VAL A 59 -2.59 -19.82 -0.92
CA VAL A 59 -2.24 -18.40 -0.86
C VAL A 59 -0.75 -18.14 -1.07
N SER A 60 -0.38 -17.38 -2.11
CA SER A 60 1.02 -17.13 -2.46
C SER A 60 1.34 -15.70 -2.89
N TYR A 61 2.01 -14.93 -2.02
CA TYR A 61 2.47 -13.57 -2.33
C TYR A 61 3.72 -13.12 -1.56
N SER A 62 4.57 -14.06 -1.12
CA SER A 62 5.76 -13.72 -0.30
C SER A 62 6.72 -12.73 -0.98
N GLY A 63 6.72 -12.68 -2.31
CA GLY A 63 7.50 -11.71 -3.06
C GLY A 63 7.05 -10.26 -2.87
N GLN A 64 5.75 -10.06 -2.69
CA GLN A 64 5.13 -8.77 -2.41
C GLN A 64 5.44 -8.32 -0.99
N THR A 65 5.44 -9.25 -0.02
CA THR A 65 5.88 -8.98 1.34
C THR A 65 7.30 -8.42 1.36
N VAL A 66 8.26 -9.04 0.64
CA VAL A 66 9.63 -8.52 0.57
C VAL A 66 9.69 -7.12 -0.05
N ARG A 67 8.89 -6.82 -1.08
CA ARG A 67 8.89 -5.49 -1.70
C ARG A 67 8.29 -4.41 -0.79
N ASN A 68 7.24 -4.72 -0.03
CA ASN A 68 6.74 -3.82 1.00
C ASN A 68 7.82 -3.53 2.06
N LEU A 69 8.56 -4.55 2.51
CA LEU A 69 9.66 -4.38 3.45
C LEU A 69 10.81 -3.54 2.87
N LEU A 70 11.25 -3.82 1.64
CA LEU A 70 12.29 -3.02 0.97
C LEU A 70 11.91 -1.55 0.83
N TRP A 71 10.64 -1.27 0.49
CA TRP A 71 10.12 0.09 0.38
C TRP A 71 10.05 0.81 1.73
N GLN A 72 9.58 0.12 2.77
CA GLN A 72 9.51 0.66 4.11
C GLN A 72 10.92 0.92 4.68
N ASP A 73 11.85 -0.01 4.47
CA ASP A 73 13.23 0.10 4.93
C ASP A 73 14.00 1.17 4.18
N LEU A 74 13.71 1.38 2.89
CA LEU A 74 14.25 2.51 2.13
C LEU A 74 13.79 3.85 2.73
N LYS A 75 12.54 3.93 3.19
CA LYS A 75 12.08 5.11 3.94
C LYS A 75 12.85 5.28 5.26
N ILE A 76 12.96 4.21 6.05
CA ILE A 76 13.72 4.23 7.32
C ILE A 76 15.16 4.71 7.07
N LYS A 77 15.78 4.25 5.98
CA LYS A 77 17.16 4.56 5.63
C LYS A 77 17.35 5.98 5.10
N THR A 78 16.39 6.51 4.33
CA THR A 78 16.43 7.93 3.91
C THR A 78 16.11 8.89 5.06
N ASP A 79 15.23 8.52 5.99
CA ASP A 79 14.97 9.31 7.20
C ASP A 79 16.17 9.32 8.17
N SER A 80 16.99 8.25 8.17
CA SER A 80 18.07 8.08 9.16
C SER A 80 19.16 9.14 9.05
N VAL A 81 19.43 9.65 7.84
CA VAL A 81 20.47 10.67 7.62
C VAL A 81 20.12 12.01 8.25
N GLY A 82 18.85 12.25 8.58
CA GLY A 82 18.39 13.46 9.25
C GLY A 82 18.20 13.34 10.76
N LYS A 83 18.73 12.28 11.39
CA LYS A 83 18.68 12.07 12.85
C LYS A 83 20.01 12.43 13.50
N SER A 84 19.97 13.01 14.70
CA SER A 84 21.19 13.31 15.46
C SER A 84 22.11 12.09 15.57
N GLY A 85 23.40 12.27 15.26
CA GLY A 85 24.38 11.18 15.23
C GLY A 85 24.34 10.31 13.95
N ALA A 86 23.65 10.77 12.90
CA ALA A 86 23.61 10.08 11.61
C ALA A 86 25.00 9.86 11.01
N GLN A 87 25.13 8.77 10.27
CA GLN A 87 26.27 8.51 9.40
C GLN A 87 25.92 8.96 7.98
N ALA A 88 26.91 9.51 7.26
CA ALA A 88 26.75 9.85 5.87
C ALA A 88 26.48 8.58 5.05
N LEU A 89 25.46 8.62 4.19
CA LEU A 89 25.12 7.53 3.27
C LEU A 89 25.36 7.96 1.83
N THR A 90 25.65 6.99 0.97
CA THR A 90 25.84 7.17 -0.47
C THR A 90 24.60 6.73 -1.26
N ALA A 91 24.53 7.08 -2.54
CA ALA A 91 23.49 6.55 -3.43
C ALA A 91 23.51 5.01 -3.52
N ASN A 92 24.69 4.38 -3.37
CA ASN A 92 24.82 2.93 -3.33
C ASN A 92 24.17 2.31 -2.09
N ASP A 93 24.18 3.00 -0.95
CA ASP A 93 23.55 2.52 0.27
C ASP A 93 22.02 2.46 0.16
N PHE A 94 21.44 3.39 -0.59
CA PHE A 94 20.02 3.37 -0.94
C PHE A 94 19.72 2.33 -2.04
N ASN A 95 20.58 2.24 -3.05
CA ASN A 95 20.45 1.25 -4.13
C ASN A 95 20.56 -0.21 -3.65
N ALA A 96 21.26 -0.48 -2.54
CA ALA A 96 21.30 -1.80 -1.93
C ALA A 96 19.90 -2.31 -1.49
N LEU A 97 18.97 -1.41 -1.16
CA LEU A 97 17.57 -1.74 -0.89
C LEU A 97 16.72 -1.67 -2.17
N TYR A 98 16.92 -0.63 -2.98
CA TYR A 98 16.10 -0.40 -4.17
C TYR A 98 16.28 -1.47 -5.26
N ASP A 99 17.53 -1.85 -5.56
CA ASP A 99 17.90 -2.95 -6.46
C ASP A 99 18.48 -4.15 -5.70
N HIS A 100 17.79 -4.54 -4.61
CA HIS A 100 18.22 -5.62 -3.73
C HIS A 100 18.59 -6.92 -4.48
N LYS A 101 19.68 -7.54 -4.03
CA LYS A 101 20.16 -8.86 -4.48
C LYS A 101 20.31 -9.79 -3.29
N ASP A 102 19.82 -11.02 -3.39
CA ASP A 102 19.83 -12.00 -2.29
C ASP A 102 21.23 -12.27 -1.72
N ALA A 103 22.27 -12.19 -2.56
CA ALA A 103 23.67 -12.38 -2.16
C ALA A 103 24.14 -11.41 -1.07
N SER A 104 23.45 -10.28 -0.89
CA SER A 104 23.72 -9.30 0.17
C SER A 104 23.28 -9.78 1.57
N ASN A 105 22.45 -10.83 1.66
CA ASN A 105 21.91 -11.40 2.90
C ASN A 105 21.37 -10.34 3.90
N MET A 106 20.74 -9.29 3.37
CA MET A 106 20.25 -8.18 4.16
C MET A 106 19.04 -8.58 5.01
N LYS A 107 18.99 -8.01 6.21
CA LYS A 107 17.84 -8.06 7.11
C LYS A 107 16.99 -6.82 6.97
N THR A 108 15.69 -6.97 7.20
CA THR A 108 14.78 -5.83 7.26
C THR A 108 15.09 -4.93 8.45
N LEU A 109 14.90 -3.63 8.26
CA LEU A 109 14.93 -2.63 9.34
C LEU A 109 13.56 -2.51 10.04
N THR A 110 12.53 -3.09 9.43
CA THR A 110 11.16 -3.08 9.93
C THR A 110 11.02 -4.02 11.12
N THR A 111 10.41 -3.52 12.19
CA THR A 111 10.13 -4.29 13.41
C THR A 111 8.64 -4.55 13.56
N ALA A 112 8.30 -5.52 14.40
CA ALA A 112 6.94 -5.75 14.88
C ALA A 112 6.77 -5.30 16.34
N GLY A 113 7.35 -4.14 16.68
CA GLY A 113 7.40 -3.64 18.05
C GLY A 113 8.36 -4.48 18.89
N GLY A 114 7.87 -5.03 20.00
CA GLY A 114 8.64 -5.92 20.87
C GLY A 114 8.53 -7.40 20.52
N THR A 115 7.62 -7.78 19.61
CA THR A 115 7.36 -9.19 19.28
C THR A 115 8.42 -9.70 18.29
N PRO A 116 9.00 -10.90 18.51
CA PRO A 116 9.91 -11.53 17.57
C PRO A 116 9.30 -11.76 16.19
N LEU A 117 10.14 -11.84 15.16
CA LEU A 117 9.71 -12.09 13.78
C LEU A 117 9.91 -13.58 13.42
N VAL A 118 9.02 -14.14 12.60
CA VAL A 118 9.24 -15.48 12.02
C VAL A 118 10.49 -15.51 11.15
N ALA A 119 10.71 -14.46 10.34
CA ALA A 119 11.92 -14.26 9.56
C ALA A 119 12.24 -12.76 9.41
N ASP A 120 13.51 -12.39 9.56
CA ASP A 120 14.00 -11.01 9.46
C ASP A 120 14.89 -10.76 8.22
N ALA A 121 15.36 -11.80 7.54
CA ALA A 121 16.12 -11.70 6.29
C ALA A 121 15.20 -11.76 5.07
N TYR A 122 15.38 -10.87 4.09
CA TYR A 122 14.52 -10.83 2.90
C TYR A 122 14.52 -12.16 2.16
N SER A 123 15.69 -12.76 1.97
CA SER A 123 15.87 -14.06 1.28
C SER A 123 15.25 -15.24 2.02
N LYS A 124 14.96 -15.12 3.32
CA LYS A 124 14.22 -16.12 4.09
C LYS A 124 12.70 -16.00 3.93
N ILE A 125 12.22 -14.82 3.52
CA ILE A 125 10.80 -14.59 3.20
C ILE A 125 10.55 -14.93 1.73
N SER A 126 11.36 -14.39 0.82
CA SER A 126 11.27 -14.63 -0.63
C SER A 126 12.55 -14.20 -1.35
N THR A 127 12.98 -14.96 -2.36
CA THR A 127 14.21 -14.69 -3.13
C THR A 127 13.95 -13.91 -4.42
N GLY A 128 14.97 -13.22 -4.91
CA GLY A 128 14.99 -12.54 -6.20
C GLY A 128 14.06 -11.31 -6.26
N LYS A 129 13.82 -10.64 -5.12
CA LYS A 129 12.90 -9.51 -5.03
C LYS A 129 13.64 -8.19 -4.91
N ASN A 130 13.22 -7.22 -5.71
CA ASN A 130 13.66 -5.82 -5.64
C ASN A 130 12.51 -4.90 -6.09
N LEU A 131 12.69 -3.60 -5.88
CA LEU A 131 11.74 -2.55 -6.30
C LEU A 131 12.00 -2.13 -7.75
N LYS A 132 13.28 -1.94 -8.12
CA LYS A 132 13.69 -1.46 -9.44
C LYS A 132 13.08 -2.22 -10.61
N GLY A 133 13.05 -3.55 -10.53
CA GLY A 133 12.48 -4.42 -11.58
C GLY A 133 10.95 -4.43 -11.63
N LYS A 134 10.27 -3.72 -10.72
CA LYS A 134 8.81 -3.66 -10.62
C LYS A 134 8.23 -2.25 -10.72
N ILE A 135 9.08 -1.24 -10.89
CA ILE A 135 8.64 0.13 -11.08
C ILE A 135 8.05 0.31 -12.49
N SER A 136 7.00 1.12 -12.62
CA SER A 136 6.47 1.51 -13.93
C SER A 136 7.50 2.29 -14.73
N ALA A 137 7.54 2.03 -16.04
CA ALA A 137 8.35 2.77 -17.00
C ALA A 137 7.69 4.07 -17.48
N ASP A 138 6.41 4.28 -17.16
CA ASP A 138 5.66 5.44 -17.62
C ASP A 138 6.26 6.74 -17.05
N PRO A 139 6.41 7.79 -17.89
CA PRO A 139 6.80 9.10 -17.41
C PRO A 139 5.84 9.60 -16.33
N VAL A 140 6.39 10.20 -15.28
CA VAL A 140 5.60 10.87 -14.25
C VAL A 140 5.00 12.16 -14.82
N ILE A 141 3.69 12.28 -14.76
CA ILE A 141 2.96 13.49 -15.18
C ILE A 141 3.49 14.69 -14.39
N GLY A 142 3.80 15.78 -15.08
CA GLY A 142 4.39 16.99 -14.50
C GLY A 142 5.91 16.96 -14.29
N TYR A 143 6.56 15.80 -14.42
CA TYR A 143 8.03 15.67 -14.36
C TYR A 143 8.65 15.28 -15.71
N GLY A 144 7.91 14.57 -16.57
CA GLY A 144 8.37 14.19 -17.91
C GLY A 144 9.50 13.15 -17.92
N LYS A 145 9.70 12.44 -16.80
CA LYS A 145 10.70 11.38 -16.64
C LYS A 145 10.09 10.17 -15.92
N PRO A 146 10.59 8.94 -16.16
CA PRO A 146 10.18 7.78 -15.38
C PRO A 146 10.48 7.94 -13.89
N ALA A 147 9.67 7.30 -13.03
CA ALA A 147 9.86 7.35 -11.58
C ALA A 147 11.23 6.80 -11.14
N ASP A 148 11.78 5.81 -11.84
CA ASP A 148 13.13 5.28 -11.58
C ASP A 148 14.20 6.38 -11.65
N ALA A 149 14.16 7.20 -12.71
CA ALA A 149 15.12 8.29 -12.89
C ALA A 149 15.00 9.34 -11.77
N LEU A 150 13.77 9.69 -11.38
CA LEU A 150 13.54 10.63 -10.27
C LEU A 150 14.08 10.10 -8.95
N VAL A 151 13.83 8.83 -8.62
CA VAL A 151 14.33 8.19 -7.40
C VAL A 151 15.86 8.17 -7.36
N GLN A 152 16.52 7.87 -8.48
CA GLN A 152 17.98 7.92 -8.57
C GLN A 152 18.53 9.34 -8.39
N GLU A 153 17.90 10.36 -9.00
CA GLU A 153 18.26 11.77 -8.82
C GLU A 153 18.12 12.21 -7.35
N TRP A 154 17.05 11.78 -6.68
CA TRP A 154 16.83 12.07 -5.26
C TRP A 154 17.82 11.34 -4.35
N PHE A 155 18.14 10.07 -4.62
CA PHE A 155 19.23 9.37 -3.91
C PHE A 155 20.55 10.12 -4.01
N GLN A 156 20.90 10.60 -5.21
CA GLN A 156 22.13 11.35 -5.42
C GLN A 156 22.12 12.67 -4.65
N THR A 157 20.99 13.36 -4.62
CA THR A 157 20.83 14.62 -3.88
C THR A 157 20.99 14.41 -2.37
N ILE A 158 20.33 13.39 -1.82
CA ILE A 158 20.48 13.03 -0.39
C ILE A 158 21.93 12.66 -0.08
N ALA A 159 22.57 11.84 -0.94
CA ALA A 159 23.95 11.43 -0.75
C ALA A 159 24.94 12.61 -0.80
N GLU A 160 24.70 13.59 -1.66
CA GLU A 160 25.51 14.81 -1.71
C GLU A 160 25.31 15.67 -0.45
N ASN A 161 24.06 15.85 -0.03
CA ASN A 161 23.75 16.56 1.22
C ASN A 161 24.38 15.90 2.45
N CYS A 162 24.54 14.57 2.45
CA CYS A 162 25.18 13.85 3.55
C CYS A 162 26.68 14.15 3.72
N LYS A 163 27.34 14.71 2.69
CA LYS A 163 28.76 15.13 2.78
C LYS A 163 28.93 16.45 3.53
N ASP A 164 27.87 17.24 3.63
CA ASP A 164 27.84 18.49 4.37
C ASP A 164 27.49 18.21 5.83
N SER A 165 28.47 18.38 6.72
CA SER A 165 28.32 18.14 8.16
C SER A 165 27.32 19.07 8.84
N SER A 166 26.98 20.22 8.21
CA SER A 166 25.94 21.12 8.72
C SER A 166 24.52 20.62 8.40
N LYS A 167 24.37 19.78 7.36
CA LYS A 167 23.08 19.18 6.98
C LYS A 167 22.88 17.82 7.62
N LEU A 168 23.94 17.00 7.67
CA LEU A 168 23.90 15.65 8.22
C LEU A 168 23.38 15.66 9.67
N GLY A 169 22.46 14.74 9.95
CA GLY A 169 21.79 14.64 11.24
C GLY A 169 20.64 15.64 11.44
N THR A 170 20.25 16.37 10.40
CA THR A 170 19.09 17.26 10.36
C THR A 170 18.21 16.97 9.14
N ALA A 171 16.98 17.49 9.10
CA ALA A 171 16.11 17.34 7.94
C ALA A 171 16.72 17.89 6.63
N ALA A 172 17.68 18.82 6.71
CA ALA A 172 18.39 19.34 5.54
C ALA A 172 19.19 18.26 4.80
N ALA A 173 19.54 17.13 5.45
CA ALA A 173 20.19 16.00 4.80
C ALA A 173 19.33 15.37 3.69
N TYR A 174 18.00 15.38 3.85
CA TYR A 174 17.06 14.83 2.87
C TYR A 174 16.14 15.89 2.23
N THR A 175 16.44 17.18 2.40
CA THR A 175 15.68 18.27 1.79
C THR A 175 16.50 18.90 0.65
N ASP A 176 15.88 19.14 -0.51
CA ASP A 176 16.56 19.85 -1.60
C ASP A 176 16.64 21.37 -1.36
N GLU A 177 17.28 22.08 -2.29
CA GLU A 177 17.46 23.54 -2.20
C GLU A 177 16.15 24.34 -2.25
N ASN A 178 15.07 23.75 -2.77
CA ASN A 178 13.74 24.36 -2.88
C ASN A 178 12.84 24.00 -1.69
N GLY A 179 13.32 23.18 -0.75
CA GLY A 179 12.57 22.73 0.40
C GLY A 179 11.76 21.45 0.18
N VAL A 180 12.00 20.70 -0.89
CA VAL A 180 11.30 19.42 -1.10
C VAL A 180 11.90 18.35 -0.19
N ASP A 181 11.08 17.74 0.66
CA ASP A 181 11.45 16.55 1.43
C ASP A 181 11.56 15.33 0.50
N LEU A 182 12.80 14.98 0.15
CA LEU A 182 13.10 13.92 -0.81
C LEU A 182 12.82 12.53 -0.23
N SER A 183 12.90 12.33 1.09
CA SER A 183 12.53 11.05 1.69
C SER A 183 11.03 10.77 1.48
N GLN A 184 10.19 11.79 1.67
CA GLN A 184 8.76 11.67 1.39
C GLN A 184 8.48 11.47 -0.09
N MET A 185 9.13 12.23 -0.98
CA MET A 185 8.97 12.05 -2.42
C MET A 185 9.32 10.62 -2.86
N ILE A 186 10.49 10.11 -2.48
CA ILE A 186 10.91 8.73 -2.76
C ILE A 186 9.86 7.74 -2.27
N ASN A 187 9.44 7.89 -1.00
CA ASN A 187 8.50 6.96 -0.39
C ASN A 187 7.15 6.94 -1.12
N LYS A 188 6.53 8.11 -1.36
CA LYS A 188 5.16 8.17 -1.90
C LYS A 188 5.12 7.88 -3.39
N VAL A 189 6.13 8.30 -4.14
CA VAL A 189 6.24 7.93 -5.57
C VAL A 189 6.36 6.42 -5.73
N LEU A 190 7.13 5.73 -4.89
CA LEU A 190 7.23 4.27 -4.94
C LEU A 190 5.98 3.53 -4.45
N VAL A 191 5.13 4.16 -3.62
CA VAL A 191 3.78 3.63 -3.34
C VAL A 191 2.99 3.53 -4.65
N GLY A 192 3.02 4.58 -5.47
CA GLY A 192 2.37 4.58 -6.77
C GLY A 192 3.04 3.69 -7.81
N ALA A 193 4.27 4.02 -8.14
CA ALA A 193 5.00 3.48 -9.28
C ALA A 193 5.38 2.00 -9.12
N VAL A 194 5.38 1.47 -7.89
CA VAL A 194 5.60 0.03 -7.62
C VAL A 194 4.33 -0.61 -7.08
N HIS A 195 3.85 -0.23 -5.89
CA HIS A 195 2.82 -1.03 -5.21
C HIS A 195 1.46 -0.92 -5.90
N TYR A 196 0.98 0.30 -6.08
CA TYR A 196 -0.30 0.55 -6.75
C TYR A 196 -0.26 0.11 -8.22
N TYR A 197 0.82 0.45 -8.94
CA TYR A 197 1.05 -0.01 -10.31
C TYR A 197 1.00 -1.52 -10.46
N GLN A 198 1.76 -2.23 -9.63
CA GLN A 198 1.82 -3.69 -9.74
C GLN A 198 0.48 -4.30 -9.39
N SER A 199 -0.15 -3.88 -8.29
CA SER A 199 -1.47 -4.40 -7.87
C SER A 199 -2.51 -4.19 -8.97
N THR A 200 -2.70 -2.95 -9.42
CA THR A 200 -3.80 -2.59 -10.33
C THR A 200 -3.41 -2.71 -11.80
N GLY A 201 -2.34 -2.04 -12.23
CA GLY A 201 -1.93 -1.96 -13.63
C GLY A 201 -1.31 -3.23 -14.21
N VAL A 202 -0.82 -4.14 -13.37
CA VAL A 202 -0.30 -5.43 -13.82
C VAL A 202 -1.21 -6.59 -13.44
N TYR A 203 -1.39 -6.85 -12.15
CA TYR A 203 -2.04 -8.09 -11.72
C TYR A 203 -3.56 -8.07 -11.91
N LEU A 204 -4.27 -7.06 -11.36
CA LEU A 204 -5.71 -6.97 -11.54
C LEU A 204 -6.10 -6.70 -13.00
N ASN A 205 -5.32 -5.89 -13.73
CA ASN A 205 -5.59 -5.63 -15.15
C ASN A 205 -5.52 -6.91 -16.00
N GLY A 206 -4.46 -7.71 -15.82
CA GLY A 206 -4.24 -8.94 -16.59
C GLY A 206 -4.94 -10.19 -16.05
N ILE A 207 -5.76 -10.08 -15.00
CA ILE A 207 -6.30 -11.26 -14.30
C ILE A 207 -7.22 -12.12 -15.16
N LEU A 208 -8.05 -11.51 -16.00
CA LEU A 208 -9.07 -12.24 -16.78
C LEU A 208 -8.48 -13.11 -17.89
N GLU A 209 -7.20 -12.92 -18.20
CA GLU A 209 -6.45 -13.71 -19.17
C GLU A 209 -5.74 -14.92 -18.53
N GLN A 210 -5.79 -15.03 -17.20
CA GLN A 210 -5.07 -16.08 -16.47
C GLN A 210 -5.86 -17.38 -16.47
N GLU A 211 -5.13 -18.50 -16.51
CA GLU A 211 -5.72 -19.83 -16.42
C GLU A 211 -6.08 -20.23 -14.98
N ASN A 212 -7.22 -20.90 -14.80
CA ASN A 212 -7.73 -21.33 -13.49
C ASN A 212 -8.13 -22.81 -13.39
N SER A 213 -7.96 -23.60 -14.46
CA SER A 213 -8.38 -25.01 -14.49
C SER A 213 -7.31 -26.00 -14.01
N LYS A 214 -6.06 -25.55 -13.82
CA LYS A 214 -4.93 -26.44 -13.49
C LYS A 214 -3.88 -25.77 -12.62
N GLN A 215 -3.04 -26.61 -12.00
CA GLN A 215 -1.88 -26.17 -11.23
C GLN A 215 -0.97 -25.27 -12.07
N TYR A 216 -0.46 -24.20 -11.46
CA TYR A 216 0.36 -23.21 -12.13
C TYR A 216 1.56 -23.86 -12.85
N LYS A 217 1.66 -23.61 -14.17
CA LYS A 217 2.71 -24.15 -15.06
C LYS A 217 2.77 -25.68 -15.15
N ASP A 218 1.67 -26.39 -14.91
CA ASP A 218 1.64 -27.86 -14.92
C ASP A 218 2.62 -28.49 -13.91
N ASP A 219 2.96 -27.75 -12.85
CA ASP A 219 3.90 -28.20 -11.81
C ASP A 219 3.11 -28.82 -10.64
N PRO A 220 3.21 -30.15 -10.41
CA PRO A 220 2.45 -30.83 -9.37
C PRO A 220 2.82 -30.39 -7.94
N ALA A 221 3.94 -29.66 -7.77
CA ALA A 221 4.32 -29.08 -6.48
C ALA A 221 3.61 -27.74 -6.18
N LYS A 222 2.81 -27.18 -7.11
CA LYS A 222 2.09 -25.91 -6.91
C LYS A 222 0.73 -26.14 -6.29
N THR A 223 0.42 -25.38 -5.24
CA THR A 223 -0.85 -25.46 -4.52
C THR A 223 -1.94 -24.56 -5.11
N TYR A 224 -1.69 -23.94 -6.26
CA TYR A 224 -2.53 -22.89 -6.81
C TYR A 224 -2.48 -22.83 -8.34
N THR A 225 -3.47 -22.17 -8.94
CA THR A 225 -3.52 -21.85 -10.38
C THR A 225 -2.77 -20.57 -10.73
N ALA A 226 -2.68 -20.24 -12.03
CA ALA A 226 -2.13 -18.96 -12.46
C ALA A 226 -3.00 -17.78 -11.97
N MET A 227 -4.32 -17.88 -12.11
CA MET A 227 -5.24 -16.81 -11.70
C MET A 227 -5.21 -16.57 -10.20
N GLU A 228 -5.25 -17.65 -9.40
CA GLU A 228 -5.14 -17.58 -7.94
C GLU A 228 -3.87 -16.85 -7.49
N HIS A 229 -2.73 -17.26 -8.03
CA HIS A 229 -1.44 -16.65 -7.71
C HIS A 229 -1.38 -15.18 -8.11
N LYS A 230 -1.93 -14.80 -9.28
CA LYS A 230 -1.91 -13.40 -9.74
C LYS A 230 -2.83 -12.52 -8.89
N TRP A 231 -3.98 -13.05 -8.47
CA TRP A 231 -4.87 -12.36 -7.53
C TRP A 231 -4.19 -12.15 -6.18
N ASP A 232 -3.52 -13.17 -5.67
CA ASP A 232 -2.72 -13.11 -4.44
C ASP A 232 -1.57 -12.10 -4.54
N GLU A 233 -0.87 -12.04 -5.68
CA GLU A 233 0.15 -11.03 -5.94
C GLU A 233 -0.45 -9.61 -5.93
N ALA A 234 -1.68 -9.40 -6.42
CA ALA A 234 -2.35 -8.10 -6.32
C ALA A 234 -2.65 -7.71 -4.86
N PHE A 235 -3.21 -8.64 -4.09
CA PHE A 235 -3.50 -8.47 -2.66
C PHE A 235 -2.23 -8.19 -1.85
N GLY A 236 -1.14 -8.91 -2.12
CA GLY A 236 0.14 -8.72 -1.44
C GLY A 236 0.71 -7.30 -1.62
N TYR A 237 0.45 -6.63 -2.74
CA TYR A 237 0.84 -5.23 -2.94
C TYR A 237 -0.09 -4.22 -2.25
N PHE A 238 -1.36 -4.55 -1.99
CA PHE A 238 -2.20 -3.77 -1.08
C PHE A 238 -1.65 -3.80 0.35
N GLY A 239 -1.06 -4.93 0.74
CA GLY A 239 -0.25 -5.05 1.95
C GLY A 239 -1.08 -5.13 3.23
N ALA A 240 -2.25 -5.77 3.18
CA ALA A 240 -3.05 -6.06 4.37
C ALA A 240 -2.62 -7.39 5.01
N ALA A 241 -2.79 -7.49 6.33
CA ALA A 241 -2.76 -8.76 7.05
C ALA A 241 -3.90 -9.67 6.54
N ARG A 242 -3.77 -10.99 6.72
CA ARG A 242 -4.80 -11.94 6.28
C ARG A 242 -6.08 -11.81 7.09
N ASP A 243 -5.99 -11.36 8.33
CA ASP A 243 -7.13 -11.12 9.21
C ASP A 243 -7.48 -9.63 9.28
N TYR A 244 -7.34 -8.88 8.18
CA TYR A 244 -7.40 -7.42 8.17
C TYR A 244 -8.63 -6.79 8.85
N LEU A 245 -9.81 -7.40 8.70
CA LEU A 245 -11.05 -6.90 9.32
C LEU A 245 -11.12 -7.17 10.84
N SER A 246 -10.14 -7.87 11.40
CA SER A 246 -9.97 -8.04 12.84
C SER A 246 -9.36 -6.79 13.51
N TYR A 247 -8.84 -5.85 12.73
CA TYR A 247 -8.24 -4.60 13.20
C TYR A 247 -9.24 -3.45 13.11
N SER A 248 -9.29 -2.63 14.15
CA SER A 248 -9.99 -1.35 14.08
C SER A 248 -9.21 -0.34 13.22
N ASP A 249 -9.90 0.65 12.67
CA ASP A 249 -9.27 1.78 11.99
C ASP A 249 -8.26 2.51 12.88
N ALA A 250 -8.52 2.55 14.19
CA ALA A 250 -7.60 3.13 15.17
C ALA A 250 -6.26 2.39 15.23
N GLN A 251 -6.30 1.05 15.24
CA GLN A 251 -5.13 0.16 15.19
C GLN A 251 -4.37 0.33 13.88
N LEU A 252 -5.06 0.27 12.74
CA LEU A 252 -4.46 0.46 11.42
C LEU A 252 -3.81 1.84 11.26
N ALA A 253 -4.43 2.88 11.84
CA ALA A 253 -3.91 4.23 11.90
C ALA A 253 -2.83 4.46 12.98
N GLY A 254 -2.43 3.43 13.74
CA GLY A 254 -1.47 3.50 14.83
C GLY A 254 -0.09 4.03 14.44
N LYS A 255 0.74 4.41 15.43
CA LYS A 255 2.07 4.99 15.17
C LYS A 255 3.20 3.97 15.29
N THR A 256 2.95 2.86 15.99
CA THR A 256 3.92 1.82 16.30
C THR A 256 3.50 0.49 15.67
N PRO A 257 4.45 -0.37 15.25
CA PRO A 257 4.11 -1.63 14.61
C PRO A 257 3.19 -2.54 15.44
N ALA A 258 3.34 -2.55 16.77
CA ALA A 258 2.50 -3.32 17.67
C ALA A 258 1.00 -2.96 17.59
N GLU A 259 0.65 -1.76 17.11
CA GLU A 259 -0.75 -1.36 16.93
C GLU A 259 -1.37 -1.95 15.65
N PHE A 260 -0.56 -2.25 14.63
CA PHE A 260 -1.01 -2.67 13.30
C PHE A 260 -0.44 -4.02 12.84
N SER A 261 0.11 -4.80 13.77
CA SER A 261 0.43 -6.22 13.62
C SER A 261 -0.17 -7.03 14.75
N ARG A 262 -0.52 -8.29 14.52
CA ARG A 262 -1.11 -9.19 15.52
C ARG A 262 -0.61 -10.60 15.31
N ASP A 263 -0.12 -11.21 16.38
CA ASP A 263 0.16 -12.64 16.43
C ASP A 263 -1.18 -13.37 16.49
N SER A 264 -1.73 -13.67 15.32
CA SER A 264 -3.07 -14.20 15.15
C SER A 264 -3.09 -15.73 15.26
N ASN A 265 -1.93 -16.38 15.09
CA ASN A 265 -1.79 -17.83 15.30
C ASN A 265 -1.34 -18.20 16.74
N GLY A 266 -0.90 -17.23 17.55
CA GLY A 266 -0.50 -17.41 18.94
C GLY A 266 0.88 -18.06 19.14
N ASP A 267 1.77 -18.02 18.14
CA ASP A 267 3.08 -18.67 18.19
C ASP A 267 4.18 -17.85 18.89
N GLY A 268 3.82 -16.64 19.35
CA GLY A 268 4.72 -15.70 20.01
C GLY A 268 5.58 -14.89 19.04
N LYS A 269 5.31 -14.95 17.73
CA LYS A 269 6.03 -14.23 16.68
C LYS A 269 5.04 -13.53 15.74
N ILE A 270 5.60 -12.67 14.88
CA ILE A 270 4.86 -12.03 13.80
C ILE A 270 5.42 -12.52 12.46
N ASP A 271 4.54 -13.06 11.61
CA ASP A 271 4.81 -13.34 10.21
C ASP A 271 4.39 -12.16 9.32
N PHE A 272 5.36 -11.49 8.69
CA PHE A 272 5.10 -10.44 7.72
C PHE A 272 4.22 -10.87 6.53
N LYS A 273 4.09 -12.17 6.24
CA LYS A 273 3.22 -12.67 5.17
C LYS A 273 1.74 -12.67 5.57
N SER A 274 1.39 -12.64 6.86
CA SER A 274 -0.01 -12.83 7.27
C SER A 274 -0.48 -11.89 8.38
N GLU A 275 0.41 -11.31 9.16
CA GLU A 275 0.09 -10.71 10.46
C GLU A 275 0.51 -9.25 10.57
N TYR A 276 0.87 -8.63 9.44
CA TYR A 276 1.41 -7.27 9.38
C TYR A 276 0.72 -6.44 8.31
N ASN A 277 0.34 -5.21 8.68
CA ASN A 277 -0.26 -4.24 7.77
C ASN A 277 0.77 -3.22 7.28
N PHE A 278 0.93 -3.09 5.97
CA PHE A 278 1.87 -2.19 5.30
C PHE A 278 1.20 -0.95 4.70
N GLY A 279 2.03 0.00 4.25
CA GLY A 279 1.69 1.11 3.35
C GLY A 279 0.21 1.44 3.09
N LEU A 280 -0.32 0.99 1.94
CA LEU A 280 -1.64 1.36 1.44
C LEU A 280 -2.78 0.90 2.36
N SER A 281 -2.75 -0.35 2.84
CA SER A 281 -3.79 -0.86 3.75
C SER A 281 -3.90 0.05 4.99
N ARG A 282 -2.77 0.39 5.61
CA ARG A 282 -2.75 1.32 6.74
C ARG A 282 -3.30 2.71 6.40
N ASN A 283 -3.08 3.20 5.18
CA ASN A 283 -3.66 4.49 4.77
C ASN A 283 -5.18 4.41 4.63
N ALA A 284 -5.76 3.26 4.25
CA ALA A 284 -7.21 3.05 4.28
C ALA A 284 -7.75 3.26 5.70
N GLY A 285 -7.18 2.59 6.70
CA GLY A 285 -7.61 2.76 8.10
C GLY A 285 -7.41 4.18 8.64
N LYS A 286 -6.37 4.90 8.20
CA LYS A 286 -6.22 6.34 8.53
C LYS A 286 -7.33 7.19 7.93
N ARG A 287 -7.77 6.90 6.70
CA ARG A 287 -8.82 7.66 6.02
C ARG A 287 -10.20 7.32 6.57
N ASP A 288 -10.45 6.09 6.95
CA ASP A 288 -11.69 5.73 7.62
C ASP A 288 -11.78 6.35 9.01
N LYS A 289 -10.70 6.25 9.82
CA LYS A 289 -10.60 6.94 11.12
C LYS A 289 -10.81 8.46 11.02
N GLY A 290 -10.24 9.09 10.00
CA GLY A 290 -10.32 10.53 9.78
C GLY A 290 -11.60 10.99 9.07
N GLY A 291 -12.42 10.06 8.59
CA GLY A 291 -13.62 10.32 7.81
C GLY A 291 -14.92 10.08 8.57
N SER A 292 -16.01 10.11 7.83
CA SER A 292 -17.39 9.88 8.26
C SER A 292 -18.10 9.06 7.18
N GLY A 293 -18.71 7.93 7.55
CA GLY A 293 -19.47 7.08 6.63
C GLY A 293 -18.64 6.46 5.49
N THR A 294 -17.32 6.37 5.64
CA THR A 294 -16.41 5.67 4.72
C THR A 294 -15.86 4.43 5.41
N ASP A 295 -15.69 3.35 4.65
CA ASP A 295 -15.12 2.09 5.13
C ASP A 295 -14.25 1.45 4.02
N LEU A 296 -13.22 2.18 3.61
CA LEU A 296 -12.25 1.76 2.58
C LEU A 296 -11.48 0.50 3.02
N THR A 297 -11.25 0.30 4.32
CA THR A 297 -10.62 -0.92 4.84
C THR A 297 -11.47 -2.14 4.50
N LYS A 298 -12.76 -2.12 4.84
CA LYS A 298 -13.69 -3.20 4.55
C LYS A 298 -13.94 -3.36 3.05
N ASP A 299 -14.23 -2.28 2.34
CA ASP A 299 -14.61 -2.32 0.93
C ASP A 299 -13.51 -2.99 0.08
N ILE A 300 -12.25 -2.60 0.28
CA ILE A 300 -11.12 -3.16 -0.49
C ILE A 300 -10.87 -4.62 -0.11
N PHE A 301 -10.84 -4.92 1.19
CA PHE A 301 -10.51 -6.25 1.65
C PHE A 301 -11.59 -7.27 1.30
N GLN A 302 -12.86 -6.89 1.47
CA GLN A 302 -13.99 -7.73 1.07
C GLN A 302 -13.93 -8.01 -0.44
N ALA A 303 -13.57 -7.03 -1.27
CA ALA A 303 -13.43 -7.25 -2.71
C ALA A 303 -12.33 -8.27 -3.03
N PHE A 304 -11.16 -8.17 -2.39
CA PHE A 304 -10.09 -9.14 -2.56
C PHE A 304 -10.48 -10.55 -2.09
N VAL A 305 -11.11 -10.68 -0.92
CA VAL A 305 -11.50 -11.99 -0.39
C VAL A 305 -12.62 -12.62 -1.21
N THR A 306 -13.62 -11.81 -1.60
CA THR A 306 -14.75 -12.28 -2.44
C THR A 306 -14.25 -12.72 -3.81
N GLY A 307 -13.42 -11.91 -4.48
CA GLY A 307 -12.88 -12.29 -5.78
C GLY A 307 -11.98 -13.51 -5.71
N ARG A 308 -11.19 -13.67 -4.63
CA ARG A 308 -10.36 -14.87 -4.44
C ARG A 308 -11.19 -16.13 -4.19
N ALA A 309 -12.32 -15.99 -3.48
CA ALA A 309 -13.29 -17.08 -3.27
C ALA A 309 -13.97 -17.49 -4.57
N ILE A 310 -14.37 -16.52 -5.41
CA ILE A 310 -14.93 -16.81 -6.74
C ILE A 310 -13.91 -17.58 -7.60
N ILE A 311 -12.65 -17.13 -7.62
CA ILE A 311 -11.58 -17.83 -8.35
C ILE A 311 -11.37 -19.25 -7.80
N ALA A 312 -11.34 -19.42 -6.48
CA ALA A 312 -11.17 -20.73 -5.85
C ALA A 312 -12.32 -21.68 -6.20
N GLY A 313 -13.57 -21.17 -6.19
CA GLY A 313 -14.77 -21.93 -6.51
C GLY A 313 -15.04 -22.10 -8.01
N GLU A 314 -14.12 -21.67 -8.88
CA GLU A 314 -14.29 -21.70 -10.34
C GLU A 314 -15.57 -20.99 -10.82
N GLY A 315 -15.97 -19.92 -10.11
CA GLY A 315 -17.15 -19.13 -10.44
C GLY A 315 -16.99 -18.22 -11.65
N ASP A 316 -18.06 -17.49 -11.96
CA ASP A 316 -18.14 -16.63 -13.15
C ASP A 316 -17.04 -15.56 -13.19
N ILE A 317 -16.33 -15.53 -14.31
CA ILE A 317 -15.24 -14.59 -14.59
C ILE A 317 -15.71 -13.13 -14.58
N ASN A 318 -16.98 -12.84 -14.89
CA ASN A 318 -17.53 -11.48 -14.81
C ASN A 318 -17.65 -11.01 -13.36
N GLN A 319 -17.87 -11.92 -12.40
CA GLN A 319 -17.88 -11.58 -10.99
C GLN A 319 -16.46 -11.30 -10.48
N VAL A 320 -15.46 -12.06 -10.96
CA VAL A 320 -14.03 -11.73 -10.73
C VAL A 320 -13.71 -10.34 -11.29
N ALA A 321 -14.20 -10.03 -12.50
CA ALA A 321 -14.06 -8.73 -13.14
C ALA A 321 -14.67 -7.59 -12.29
N ALA A 322 -15.85 -7.81 -11.70
CA ALA A 322 -16.47 -6.84 -10.81
C ALA A 322 -15.63 -6.62 -9.53
N GLN A 323 -15.14 -7.69 -8.90
CA GLN A 323 -14.37 -7.57 -7.66
C GLN A 323 -13.01 -6.87 -7.86
N ARG A 324 -12.32 -7.10 -8.99
CA ARG A 324 -11.07 -6.38 -9.28
C ARG A 324 -11.30 -4.88 -9.45
N GLU A 325 -12.43 -4.46 -10.04
CA GLU A 325 -12.76 -3.05 -10.22
C GLU A 325 -13.05 -2.37 -8.89
N ILE A 326 -13.79 -3.05 -7.99
CA ILE A 326 -14.05 -2.57 -6.63
C ILE A 326 -12.73 -2.40 -5.87
N ALA A 327 -11.85 -3.41 -5.89
CA ALA A 327 -10.56 -3.36 -5.23
C ALA A 327 -9.68 -2.21 -5.77
N ALA A 328 -9.55 -2.10 -7.09
CA ALA A 328 -8.75 -1.05 -7.72
C ALA A 328 -9.29 0.37 -7.46
N ALA A 329 -10.62 0.54 -7.53
CA ALA A 329 -11.28 1.81 -7.22
C ALA A 329 -11.14 2.19 -5.74
N GLY A 330 -11.24 1.24 -4.83
CA GLY A 330 -11.01 1.47 -3.40
C GLY A 330 -9.58 1.92 -3.12
N MET A 331 -8.57 1.26 -3.73
CA MET A 331 -7.18 1.68 -3.61
C MET A 331 -6.92 3.08 -4.18
N GLU A 332 -7.55 3.45 -5.30
CA GLU A 332 -7.48 4.83 -5.83
C GLU A 332 -8.07 5.84 -4.84
N LYS A 333 -9.25 5.52 -4.26
CA LYS A 333 -9.88 6.37 -3.24
C LYS A 333 -9.00 6.56 -2.01
N VAL A 334 -8.29 5.54 -1.55
CA VAL A 334 -7.32 5.66 -0.44
C VAL A 334 -6.23 6.67 -0.79
N LEU A 335 -5.64 6.57 -1.98
CA LEU A 335 -4.61 7.51 -2.43
C LEU A 335 -5.16 8.93 -2.56
N ALA A 336 -6.32 9.10 -3.22
CA ALA A 336 -6.94 10.41 -3.42
C ALA A 336 -7.36 11.08 -2.10
N ALA A 337 -7.97 10.34 -1.18
CA ALA A 337 -8.29 10.83 0.16
C ALA A 337 -7.03 11.20 0.95
N THR A 338 -5.93 10.47 0.74
CA THR A 338 -4.62 10.80 1.34
C THR A 338 -4.02 12.05 0.73
N VAL A 339 -4.21 12.32 -0.57
CA VAL A 339 -3.83 13.61 -1.16
C VAL A 339 -4.64 14.76 -0.54
N VAL A 340 -5.96 14.59 -0.36
CA VAL A 340 -6.82 15.59 0.28
C VAL A 340 -6.35 15.92 1.70
N HIS A 341 -6.01 14.90 2.49
CA HIS A 341 -5.41 15.05 3.81
C HIS A 341 -4.18 15.96 3.78
N TYR A 342 -3.21 15.65 2.92
CA TYR A 342 -1.99 16.45 2.85
C TYR A 342 -2.19 17.83 2.21
N ILE A 343 -3.23 18.03 1.38
CA ILE A 343 -3.65 19.38 1.00
C ILE A 343 -4.08 20.17 2.25
N ASN A 344 -4.88 19.56 3.13
CA ASN A 344 -5.36 20.22 4.35
C ASN A 344 -4.21 20.53 5.33
N ASP A 345 -3.30 19.58 5.55
CA ASP A 345 -2.11 19.79 6.38
C ASP A 345 -1.20 20.88 5.79
N THR A 346 -0.95 20.87 4.47
CA THR A 346 -0.15 21.90 3.80
C THR A 346 -0.79 23.29 3.94
N LEU A 347 -2.10 23.40 3.76
CA LEU A 347 -2.84 24.66 3.98
C LEU A 347 -2.73 25.13 5.44
N ALA A 348 -2.84 24.21 6.40
CA ALA A 348 -2.71 24.51 7.82
C ALA A 348 -1.31 25.05 8.16
N ASP A 349 -0.26 24.44 7.60
CA ASP A 349 1.12 24.91 7.81
C ASP A 349 1.37 26.26 7.14
N MET A 350 0.89 26.45 5.91
CA MET A 350 0.99 27.73 5.20
C MET A 350 0.32 28.88 5.98
N SER A 351 -0.80 28.62 6.66
CA SER A 351 -1.51 29.65 7.44
C SER A 351 -0.69 30.20 8.62
N LYS A 352 0.36 29.48 9.05
CA LYS A 352 1.25 29.87 10.17
C LYS A 352 2.50 30.61 9.70
N LEU A 353 2.74 30.73 8.39
CA LEU A 353 3.92 31.42 7.86
C LEU A 353 3.98 32.88 8.33
N GLY A 354 5.14 33.30 8.84
CA GLY A 354 5.34 34.62 9.44
C GLY A 354 4.82 34.78 10.87
N THR A 355 4.34 33.71 11.51
CA THR A 355 3.92 33.70 12.92
C THR A 355 4.94 32.97 13.81
N ALA A 356 4.72 32.97 15.13
CA ALA A 356 5.54 32.19 16.06
C ALA A 356 5.39 30.67 15.90
N ASP A 357 4.28 30.21 15.30
CA ASP A 357 3.98 28.79 15.07
C ASP A 357 4.44 28.30 13.70
N GLU A 358 5.21 29.10 12.96
CA GLU A 358 5.78 28.71 11.66
C GLU A 358 6.67 27.48 11.80
N ASN A 359 6.34 26.41 11.06
CA ASN A 359 7.18 25.22 10.95
C ASN A 359 7.41 24.84 9.49
N LYS A 360 8.50 25.36 8.90
CA LYS A 360 8.87 25.06 7.51
C LYS A 360 9.18 23.58 7.29
N LYS A 361 9.67 22.86 8.31
CA LYS A 361 9.95 21.42 8.18
C LYS A 361 8.66 20.65 7.94
N ASP A 362 7.59 20.96 8.68
CA ASP A 362 6.29 20.32 8.50
C ASP A 362 5.68 20.70 7.15
N LEU A 363 5.75 21.97 6.75
CA LEU A 363 5.29 22.42 5.44
C LEU A 363 6.00 21.67 4.30
N ASN A 364 7.32 21.52 4.37
CA ASN A 364 8.13 20.83 3.37
C ASN A 364 7.74 19.35 3.25
N LYS A 365 7.55 18.71 4.41
CA LYS A 365 7.13 17.33 4.51
C LYS A 365 5.71 17.13 3.94
N HIS A 366 4.73 17.89 4.42
CA HIS A 366 3.32 17.73 4.01
C HIS A 366 3.12 18.07 2.54
N TRP A 367 3.81 19.09 2.01
CA TRP A 367 3.79 19.37 0.57
C TRP A 367 4.38 18.21 -0.24
N ALA A 368 5.50 17.62 0.19
CA ALA A 368 6.09 16.47 -0.49
C ALA A 368 5.20 15.22 -0.41
N GLU A 369 4.51 14.99 0.71
CA GLU A 369 3.51 13.92 0.83
C GLU A 369 2.32 14.17 -0.10
N MET A 370 1.76 15.39 -0.15
CA MET A 370 0.72 15.79 -1.11
C MET A 370 1.16 15.52 -2.56
N LYS A 371 2.34 16.02 -2.94
CA LYS A 371 2.85 15.90 -4.31
C LYS A 371 3.12 14.44 -4.69
N GLY A 372 3.79 13.69 -3.82
CA GLY A 372 4.15 12.31 -4.07
C GLY A 372 2.94 11.36 -4.13
N PHE A 373 1.91 11.56 -3.31
CA PHE A 373 0.66 10.80 -3.44
C PHE A 373 -0.15 11.20 -4.68
N THR A 374 -0.04 12.46 -5.14
CA THR A 374 -0.65 12.88 -6.41
C THR A 374 0.00 12.15 -7.58
N VAL A 375 1.34 12.01 -7.58
CA VAL A 375 2.05 11.16 -8.56
C VAL A 375 1.54 9.72 -8.50
N ALA A 376 1.25 9.20 -7.31
CA ALA A 376 0.85 7.81 -7.17
C ALA A 376 -0.46 7.45 -7.91
N LEU A 377 -1.37 8.41 -8.06
CA LEU A 377 -2.67 8.21 -8.72
C LEU A 377 -2.56 7.88 -10.22
N GLN A 378 -1.43 8.15 -10.89
CA GLN A 378 -1.32 7.92 -12.33
C GLN A 378 -1.24 6.42 -12.72
N TYR A 379 -0.95 5.53 -11.78
CA TYR A 379 -0.48 4.17 -12.06
C TYR A 379 -1.57 3.09 -11.96
N SER A 380 -2.71 3.31 -12.60
CA SER A 380 -3.78 2.32 -12.71
C SER A 380 -4.52 2.49 -14.02
N PRO A 381 -5.02 1.43 -14.68
CA PRO A 381 -5.94 1.56 -15.80
C PRO A 381 -7.39 1.80 -15.33
N PHE A 382 -7.69 1.60 -14.05
CA PHE A 382 -9.03 1.73 -13.46
C PHE A 382 -9.31 3.16 -12.94
N LYS A 383 -8.82 4.19 -13.65
CA LYS A 383 -8.78 5.57 -13.13
C LYS A 383 -10.16 6.21 -13.05
N LYS A 384 -10.48 6.77 -11.88
CA LYS A 384 -11.48 7.83 -11.72
C LYS A 384 -10.82 9.20 -11.80
N VAL A 385 -9.60 9.34 -11.28
CA VAL A 385 -8.79 10.56 -11.44
C VAL A 385 -8.08 10.50 -12.78
N THR A 386 -8.66 11.16 -13.78
CA THR A 386 -8.17 11.11 -15.17
C THR A 386 -6.79 11.77 -15.32
N ASP A 387 -6.08 11.46 -16.39
CA ASP A 387 -4.79 12.12 -16.71
C ASP A 387 -4.94 13.64 -16.87
N GLY A 388 -6.10 14.10 -17.35
CA GLY A 388 -6.44 15.53 -17.38
C GLY A 388 -6.54 16.14 -15.98
N ASN A 389 -7.17 15.43 -15.04
CA ASN A 389 -7.18 15.85 -13.63
C ASN A 389 -5.76 15.87 -13.04
N LEU A 390 -4.94 14.85 -13.31
CA LEU A 390 -3.57 14.78 -12.80
C LEU A 390 -2.69 15.90 -13.37
N ALA A 391 -2.83 16.24 -14.66
CA ALA A 391 -2.14 17.37 -15.27
C ALA A 391 -2.53 18.69 -14.60
N GLU A 392 -3.83 18.92 -14.34
CA GLU A 392 -4.33 20.08 -13.59
C GLU A 392 -3.73 20.12 -12.18
N LEU A 393 -3.85 19.02 -11.42
CA LEU A 393 -3.35 18.90 -10.05
C LEU A 393 -1.85 19.18 -9.99
N HIS A 394 -1.05 18.57 -10.86
CA HIS A 394 0.39 18.80 -10.87
C HIS A 394 0.77 20.23 -11.25
N GLY A 395 0.00 20.89 -12.12
CA GLY A 395 0.18 22.29 -12.47
C GLY A 395 -0.11 23.22 -11.30
N ILE A 396 -1.27 23.07 -10.64
CA ILE A 396 -1.70 23.97 -9.57
C ILE A 396 -0.99 23.72 -8.23
N MET A 397 -0.46 22.51 -8.00
CA MET A 397 0.34 22.17 -6.82
C MET A 397 1.78 22.70 -6.85
N GLY A 398 2.26 23.14 -8.03
CA GLY A 398 3.63 23.60 -8.21
C GLY A 398 4.68 22.48 -8.12
N LYS A 399 5.96 22.88 -8.05
CA LYS A 399 7.12 21.98 -8.01
C LYS A 399 7.89 21.99 -6.68
N SER A 400 7.53 22.88 -5.77
CA SER A 400 8.11 23.00 -4.43
C SER A 400 7.08 23.61 -3.46
N PRO A 401 7.31 23.53 -2.14
CA PRO A 401 6.50 24.24 -1.15
C PRO A 401 6.51 25.75 -1.41
N SER A 402 5.39 26.43 -1.17
CA SER A 402 5.31 27.90 -1.18
C SER A 402 5.50 28.46 0.23
N TYR A 403 6.36 29.46 0.38
CA TYR A 403 6.59 30.18 1.63
C TYR A 403 5.97 31.59 1.63
N ALA A 404 5.06 31.85 0.67
CA ALA A 404 4.32 33.10 0.63
C ALA A 404 3.51 33.28 1.92
N LYS A 405 3.58 34.47 2.53
CA LYS A 405 2.94 34.72 3.83
C LYS A 405 1.46 35.11 3.65
N PRO A 406 0.59 34.78 4.63
CA PRO A 406 -0.78 35.27 4.67
C PRO A 406 -0.86 36.79 4.42
N GLY A 407 -1.83 37.20 3.60
CA GLY A 407 -2.02 38.59 3.18
C GLY A 407 -1.23 39.01 1.93
N SER A 408 -0.44 38.12 1.34
CA SER A 408 0.17 38.34 0.02
C SER A 408 -0.68 37.73 -1.10
N ALA A 409 -0.64 38.34 -2.29
CA ALA A 409 -1.36 37.83 -3.47
C ALA A 409 -0.91 36.41 -3.87
N GLU A 410 0.38 36.09 -3.69
CA GLU A 410 0.94 34.76 -3.98
C GLU A 410 0.39 33.68 -3.03
N TYR A 411 0.25 34.02 -1.74
CA TYR A 411 -0.39 33.14 -0.76
C TYR A 411 -1.84 32.87 -1.13
N ASP A 412 -2.61 33.92 -1.42
CA ASP A 412 -4.03 33.80 -1.76
C ASP A 412 -4.24 32.94 -3.02
N GLN A 413 -3.37 33.11 -4.02
CA GLN A 413 -3.39 32.28 -5.23
C GLN A 413 -3.05 30.81 -4.94
N THR A 414 -2.04 30.55 -4.10
CA THR A 414 -1.65 29.17 -3.74
C THR A 414 -2.77 28.48 -2.95
N VAL A 415 -3.40 29.19 -2.01
CA VAL A 415 -4.56 28.69 -1.27
C VAL A 415 -5.74 28.39 -2.21
N ALA A 416 -6.01 29.26 -3.17
CA ALA A 416 -7.06 29.03 -4.17
C ALA A 416 -6.77 27.77 -5.02
N ASN A 417 -5.52 27.59 -5.45
CA ASN A 417 -5.07 26.41 -6.18
C ASN A 417 -5.28 25.11 -5.38
N TYR A 418 -4.92 25.11 -4.09
CA TYR A 418 -5.09 23.92 -3.24
C TYR A 418 -6.56 23.63 -2.94
N LYS A 419 -7.40 24.65 -2.77
CA LYS A 419 -8.86 24.47 -2.70
C LYS A 419 -9.42 23.88 -3.98
N ARG A 420 -8.92 24.31 -5.15
CA ARG A 420 -9.29 23.72 -6.45
C ARG A 420 -8.85 22.26 -6.54
N ALA A 421 -7.65 21.93 -6.09
CA ALA A 421 -7.16 20.54 -6.05
C ALA A 421 -8.10 19.63 -5.24
N LYS A 422 -8.57 20.09 -4.07
CA LYS A 422 -9.57 19.36 -3.28
C LYS A 422 -10.86 19.11 -4.05
N GLN A 423 -11.37 20.11 -4.77
CA GLN A 423 -12.59 19.99 -5.57
C GLN A 423 -12.44 18.98 -6.70
N VAL A 424 -11.29 18.97 -7.39
CA VAL A 424 -11.00 17.99 -8.45
C VAL A 424 -11.08 16.57 -7.91
N LEU A 425 -10.41 16.29 -6.79
CA LEU A 425 -10.42 14.97 -6.16
C LEU A 425 -11.79 14.61 -5.59
N GLN A 426 -12.49 15.59 -5.00
CA GLN A 426 -13.84 15.41 -4.48
C GLN A 426 -14.80 14.93 -5.57
N VAL A 427 -14.80 15.60 -6.73
CA VAL A 427 -15.68 15.26 -7.85
C VAL A 427 -15.28 13.92 -8.46
N ALA A 428 -14.00 13.71 -8.75
CA ALA A 428 -13.52 12.49 -9.40
C ALA A 428 -13.81 11.23 -8.58
N CYS A 429 -13.64 11.29 -7.25
CA CYS A 429 -13.80 10.14 -6.37
C CYS A 429 -15.17 10.05 -5.68
N GLY A 430 -16.05 11.05 -5.87
CA GLY A 430 -17.36 11.12 -5.23
C GLY A 430 -17.29 11.29 -3.72
N PHE A 431 -16.30 12.03 -3.22
CA PHE A 431 -16.15 12.25 -1.78
C PHE A 431 -17.18 13.24 -1.24
N SER A 432 -17.65 13.01 0.00
CA SER A 432 -18.49 13.98 0.69
C SER A 432 -17.70 15.25 1.03
N ALA A 433 -18.39 16.39 1.04
CA ALA A 433 -17.77 17.66 1.46
C ALA A 433 -17.27 17.59 2.91
N GLU A 434 -17.96 16.82 3.76
CA GLU A 434 -17.55 16.57 5.15
C GLU A 434 -16.19 15.85 5.21
N ASN A 435 -16.01 14.76 4.46
CA ASN A 435 -14.76 14.01 4.46
C ASN A 435 -13.61 14.84 3.87
N VAL A 436 -13.87 15.60 2.81
CA VAL A 436 -12.89 16.50 2.21
C VAL A 436 -12.44 17.62 3.17
N ALA A 437 -13.30 18.02 4.12
CA ALA A 437 -12.96 18.98 5.15
C ALA A 437 -12.23 18.36 6.36
N LYS A 438 -12.61 17.12 6.75
CA LYS A 438 -12.07 16.43 7.93
C LYS A 438 -10.72 15.77 7.72
N TRP A 439 -10.54 15.14 6.55
CA TRP A 439 -9.33 14.38 6.24
C TRP A 439 -8.11 15.24 6.31
#